data_AF-A0A8M8V9Y5-F1
#
_entry.id   AF-A0A8M8V9Y5-F1
#
_cell.length_a   1.000
_cell.length_b   1.000
_cell.length_c   1.000
_cell.angle_alpha   90.00
_cell.angle_beta   90.00
_cell.angle_gamma   90.00
#
_symmetry.space_group_name_H-M   'P 1'
#
loop_
_entity.id
_entity.type
_entity.pdbx_description
1 polymer ?
#
loop_
_entity_poly.entity_id
_entity_poly.type
_entity_poly.pdbx_seq_one_letter_code
_entity_poly.pdbx_strand_id
1 'polypeptide(L)'
;MLKFILASRKRNDNQAKLLERNTFQGKLVGEEAFVRIAPAVSGVADCPTAHNLFRALAGDDKGISFSIWSTYINELLKVHEGRKSYQSQEFPQVSKEKVLCLGSSRKQPVIKWEKNMAWPGKLTLTDRALYFEAVGLVGEKDTVRLDLTRNDSRVEKTKVGPLGSNLFDSAIAVSSGPESESLVLEFVDLGGEMRRDVWYAFINEVISLYKFIREYGPKDGDQSVFDIYGAQRGKNRAVTHAVNAIARLQALQFMKRTLEEPTKLVQFSYLQNAPYGDVVLQTLAVNFWGGPIIKKLTDSDDETDSDVRSTGEIPESSNHVFDIDGSVYLRKWMRSPSWGSNASLAFWRNTSVRQGVVLSKNLVVADMTLVEKAAMTCRDKYKVAEKTQATIDAAMIEGIPSNIDLFKELVLPLTLTARNFERLRRWDDPLVTASFLALVYTLIFRNLLSYTFPVTLMILSAGMLVLKGLKEQGRLGRFFGKVTIYDQPPSNTIQKILALKEAMREVEKYLQNVNVVLLKIRSILLAGHPQVTTEIALVLLLGSTILLLVPFKYILAFVIFDLFTRELEFRRQMVIAFMSFLKEQWEAVPAAPVVVLPFEDKESATEQKTQVEKVKPERTQSRS
;
A
#
# COMPACT_ATOMS: atom_id res chain seq x y z
N MET A 1 8.23 -32.48 17.56
CA MET A 1 7.15 -31.82 16.79
C MET A 1 6.64 -32.71 15.66
N LEU A 2 7.32 -32.90 14.51
CA LEU A 2 6.79 -33.77 13.42
C LEU A 2 6.45 -35.21 13.84
N LYS A 3 7.27 -35.83 14.71
CA LYS A 3 6.94 -37.12 15.32
C LYS A 3 5.63 -37.09 16.13
N PHE A 4 5.35 -35.99 16.83
CA PHE A 4 4.11 -35.79 17.60
C PHE A 4 2.90 -35.54 16.67
N ILE A 5 3.10 -34.81 15.57
CA ILE A 5 2.06 -34.54 14.56
C ILE A 5 1.67 -35.83 13.84
N LEU A 6 2.65 -36.68 13.52
CA LEU A 6 2.42 -37.93 12.81
C LEU A 6 2.03 -39.11 13.73
N ALA A 7 2.23 -38.99 15.05
CA ALA A 7 1.95 -40.03 16.05
C ALA A 7 0.53 -39.97 16.66
N SER A 8 -0.37 -39.10 16.19
CA SER A 8 -1.75 -39.06 16.67
C SER A 8 -2.62 -40.27 16.25
N ARG A 9 -2.01 -41.36 15.75
CA ARG A 9 -2.69 -42.62 15.47
C ARG A 9 -1.93 -43.83 16.00
N LYS A 10 -2.43 -44.33 17.14
CA LYS A 10 -2.31 -45.67 17.74
C LYS A 10 -1.04 -46.01 18.55
N ARG A 11 -1.28 -46.86 19.55
CA ARG A 11 -0.53 -47.17 20.77
C ARG A 11 0.24 -48.51 20.65
N ASN A 12 1.37 -48.56 21.35
CA ASN A 12 2.20 -49.70 21.81
C ASN A 12 3.05 -50.51 20.80
N ASP A 13 4.38 -50.44 20.99
CA ASP A 13 5.30 -51.53 21.38
C ASP A 13 6.73 -51.32 20.83
N ASN A 14 7.72 -51.68 21.65
CA ASN A 14 9.13 -51.26 21.53
C ASN A 14 9.89 -51.81 20.29
N GLN A 15 9.27 -52.65 19.47
CA GLN A 15 9.80 -53.09 18.17
C GLN A 15 9.43 -52.14 17.01
N ALA A 16 8.52 -51.19 17.25
CA ALA A 16 8.06 -50.20 16.27
C ALA A 16 9.08 -49.10 15.96
N LYS A 17 10.07 -48.83 16.83
CA LYS A 17 11.00 -47.68 16.67
C LYS A 17 11.85 -47.73 15.39
N LEU A 18 12.14 -48.92 14.87
CA LEU A 18 12.98 -49.09 13.67
C LEU A 18 12.14 -49.07 12.37
N LEU A 19 10.90 -49.57 12.42
CA LEU A 19 9.91 -49.49 11.34
C LEU A 19 9.23 -48.11 11.23
N GLU A 20 9.04 -47.40 12.35
CA GLU A 20 8.54 -46.02 12.42
C GLU A 20 9.47 -45.05 11.69
N ARG A 21 10.79 -45.27 11.77
CA ARG A 21 11.78 -44.40 11.13
C ARG A 21 11.64 -44.39 9.60
N ASN A 22 11.20 -45.51 9.02
CA ASN A 22 10.99 -45.67 7.58
C ASN A 22 9.58 -45.22 7.13
N THR A 23 8.55 -45.28 8.00
CA THR A 23 7.18 -44.86 7.65
C THR A 23 6.95 -43.35 7.73
N PHE A 24 7.73 -42.61 8.53
CA PHE A 24 7.65 -41.14 8.57
C PHE A 24 8.32 -40.45 7.37
N GLN A 25 9.13 -41.16 6.57
CA GLN A 25 9.76 -40.61 5.37
C GLN A 25 8.76 -40.30 4.24
N GLY A 26 7.62 -40.99 4.19
CA GLY A 26 6.61 -40.82 3.14
C GLY A 26 5.42 -39.92 3.48
N LYS A 27 5.31 -39.38 4.71
CA LYS A 27 4.18 -38.54 5.13
C LYS A 27 4.57 -37.06 5.09
N LEU A 28 3.86 -36.29 4.29
CA LEU A 28 4.03 -34.84 4.17
C LEU A 28 3.12 -34.11 5.15
N VAL A 29 3.63 -33.03 5.74
CA VAL A 29 2.82 -32.11 6.56
C VAL A 29 2.20 -31.07 5.63
N GLY A 30 0.87 -30.94 5.66
CA GLY A 30 0.13 -29.91 4.92
C GLY A 30 0.20 -28.53 5.58
N GLU A 31 -0.19 -27.50 4.83
CA GLU A 31 -0.10 -26.09 5.25
C GLU A 31 -0.85 -25.83 6.56
N GLU A 32 -2.10 -26.30 6.69
CA GLU A 32 -2.94 -26.06 7.88
C GLU A 32 -2.33 -26.64 9.15
N ALA A 33 -1.81 -27.87 9.09
CA ALA A 33 -1.19 -28.53 10.23
C ALA A 33 0.13 -27.83 10.61
N PHE A 34 0.91 -27.38 9.62
CA PHE A 34 2.14 -26.65 9.86
C PHE A 34 1.88 -25.30 10.55
N VAL A 35 0.94 -24.51 10.01
CA VAL A 35 0.61 -23.17 10.51
C VAL A 35 0.10 -23.22 11.94
N ARG A 36 -0.67 -24.26 12.29
CA ARG A 36 -1.20 -24.41 13.65
C ARG A 36 -0.14 -24.83 14.67
N ILE A 37 0.83 -25.67 14.27
CA ILE A 37 1.71 -26.35 15.23
C ILE A 37 3.11 -25.73 15.28
N ALA A 38 3.66 -25.27 14.16
CA ALA A 38 5.00 -24.69 14.13
C ALA A 38 5.15 -23.45 15.03
N PRO A 39 4.19 -22.49 15.05
CA PRO A 39 4.28 -21.31 15.93
C PRO A 39 4.16 -21.60 17.42
N ALA A 40 3.68 -22.80 17.80
CA ALA A 40 3.61 -23.20 19.21
C ALA A 40 5.02 -23.40 19.81
N VAL A 41 6.06 -23.59 18.98
CA VAL A 41 7.45 -23.64 19.43
C VAL A 41 8.12 -22.30 19.17
N SER A 42 8.51 -21.65 20.28
CA SER A 42 9.16 -20.34 20.26
C SER A 42 10.39 -20.34 19.35
N GLY A 43 10.46 -19.34 18.47
CA GLY A 43 11.59 -19.11 17.56
C GLY A 43 11.56 -19.90 16.25
N VAL A 44 10.73 -20.94 16.15
CA VAL A 44 10.67 -21.81 14.96
C VAL A 44 9.80 -21.21 13.85
N ALA A 45 8.68 -20.60 14.20
CA ALA A 45 7.79 -19.87 13.30
C ALA A 45 6.98 -18.83 14.09
N ASP A 46 6.49 -17.78 13.42
CA ASP A 46 5.46 -16.90 13.98
C ASP A 46 4.13 -17.17 13.28
N CYS A 47 3.04 -17.01 14.02
CA CYS A 47 1.70 -17.18 13.47
C CYS A 47 1.43 -16.35 12.20
N PRO A 48 1.82 -15.05 12.12
CA PRO A 48 1.54 -14.23 10.94
C PRO A 48 2.30 -14.66 9.67
N THR A 49 3.52 -15.18 9.81
CA THR A 49 4.39 -15.53 8.68
C THR A 49 4.52 -17.03 8.44
N ALA A 50 3.88 -17.88 9.25
CA ALA A 50 3.97 -19.34 9.17
C ALA A 50 3.58 -19.88 7.77
N HIS A 51 2.59 -19.27 7.12
CA HIS A 51 2.19 -19.64 5.76
C HIS A 51 3.29 -19.35 4.72
N ASN A 52 3.97 -18.20 4.86
CA ASN A 52 5.07 -17.82 3.97
C ASN A 52 6.28 -18.72 4.21
N LEU A 53 6.57 -19.05 5.47
CA LEU A 53 7.60 -20.04 5.83
C LEU A 53 7.26 -21.43 5.26
N PHE A 54 6.00 -21.85 5.35
CA PHE A 54 5.55 -23.11 4.75
C PHE A 54 5.79 -23.12 3.24
N ARG A 55 5.38 -22.06 2.53
CA ARG A 55 5.60 -21.92 1.09
C ARG A 55 7.09 -21.96 0.73
N ALA A 56 7.94 -21.28 1.50
CA ALA A 56 9.40 -21.31 1.28
C ALA A 56 9.99 -22.71 1.47
N LEU A 57 9.52 -23.45 2.48
CA LEU A 57 10.00 -24.79 2.77
C LEU A 57 9.44 -25.85 1.82
N ALA A 58 8.17 -25.77 1.45
CA ALA A 58 7.52 -26.72 0.54
C ALA A 58 7.91 -26.48 -0.93
N GLY A 59 8.13 -25.23 -1.34
CA GLY A 59 8.34 -24.89 -2.76
C GLY A 59 7.10 -25.28 -3.58
N ASP A 60 7.32 -26.06 -4.64
CA ASP A 60 6.25 -26.58 -5.50
C ASP A 60 5.60 -27.87 -4.95
N ASP A 61 6.13 -28.43 -3.85
CA ASP A 61 5.61 -29.66 -3.26
C ASP A 61 4.30 -29.41 -2.49
N LYS A 62 3.44 -30.43 -2.44
CA LYS A 62 2.15 -30.38 -1.71
C LYS A 62 2.29 -30.35 -0.18
N GLY A 63 3.50 -30.48 0.35
CA GLY A 63 3.75 -30.46 1.80
C GLY A 63 5.21 -30.63 2.17
N ILE A 64 5.52 -30.45 3.46
CA ILE A 64 6.89 -30.49 3.97
C ILE A 64 7.23 -31.91 4.42
N SER A 65 8.33 -32.45 3.90
CA SER A 65 8.89 -33.73 4.33
C SER A 65 9.72 -33.59 5.61
N PHE A 66 9.91 -34.70 6.32
CA PHE A 66 10.73 -34.70 7.54
C PHE A 66 12.19 -34.28 7.28
N SER A 67 12.76 -34.61 6.13
CA SER A 67 14.15 -34.25 5.78
C SER A 67 14.34 -32.75 5.56
N ILE A 68 13.39 -32.11 4.87
CA ILE A 68 13.41 -30.65 4.67
C ILE A 68 13.28 -29.96 6.03
N TRP A 69 12.33 -30.42 6.86
CA TRP A 69 12.15 -29.89 8.20
C TRP A 69 13.39 -30.04 9.09
N SER A 70 14.00 -31.24 9.11
CA SER A 70 15.20 -31.46 9.93
C SER A 70 16.37 -30.59 9.48
N THR A 71 16.51 -30.39 8.17
CA THR A 71 17.53 -29.51 7.60
C THR A 71 17.30 -28.06 8.04
N TYR A 72 16.06 -27.57 7.94
CA TYR A 72 15.69 -26.23 8.40
C TYR A 72 16.00 -26.00 9.88
N ILE A 73 15.62 -26.94 10.74
CA ILE A 73 15.89 -26.83 12.18
C ILE A 73 17.41 -26.86 12.46
N ASN A 74 18.16 -27.71 11.77
CA ASN A 74 19.62 -27.75 11.93
C ASN A 74 20.29 -26.44 11.51
N GLU A 75 19.89 -25.86 10.37
CA GLU A 75 20.42 -24.56 9.93
C GLU A 75 20.02 -23.43 10.87
N LEU A 76 18.78 -23.43 11.38
CA LEU A 76 18.33 -22.46 12.38
C LEU A 76 19.15 -22.54 13.68
N LEU A 77 19.45 -23.76 14.15
CA LEU A 77 20.31 -23.97 15.32
C LEU A 77 21.74 -23.46 15.08
N LYS A 78 22.34 -23.76 13.92
CA LYS A 78 23.66 -23.23 13.54
C LYS A 78 23.69 -21.70 13.53
N VAL A 79 22.63 -21.05 13.03
CA VAL A 79 22.52 -19.58 13.06
C VAL A 79 22.53 -19.06 14.50
N HIS A 80 21.75 -19.69 15.40
CA HIS A 80 21.72 -19.29 16.81
C HIS A 80 23.04 -19.55 17.54
N GLU A 81 23.71 -20.67 17.26
CA GLU A 81 25.03 -20.98 17.81
C GLU A 81 26.09 -20.00 17.30
N GLY A 82 26.11 -19.71 16.01
CA GLY A 82 27.01 -18.74 15.40
C GLY A 82 26.90 -17.36 16.06
N ARG A 83 25.68 -16.87 16.29
CA ARG A 83 25.45 -15.58 16.98
C ARG A 83 26.01 -15.54 18.40
N LYS A 84 25.91 -16.64 19.16
CA LYS A 84 26.47 -16.73 20.52
C LYS A 84 28.00 -16.66 20.52
N SER A 85 28.64 -17.29 19.54
CA SER A 85 30.10 -17.26 19.39
C SER A 85 30.61 -15.86 19.08
N TYR A 86 29.96 -15.12 18.17
CA TYR A 86 30.36 -13.75 17.82
C TYR A 86 30.23 -12.76 18.98
N GLN A 87 29.19 -12.92 19.81
CA GLN A 87 29.00 -12.09 21.01
C GLN A 87 30.14 -12.26 22.02
N SER A 88 30.88 -13.37 21.96
CA SER A 88 31.96 -13.70 22.89
C SER A 88 33.36 -13.29 22.41
N GLN A 89 33.56 -12.99 21.11
CA GLN A 89 34.89 -12.97 20.48
C GLN A 89 35.35 -11.61 19.91
N GLU A 90 34.45 -10.74 19.42
CA GLU A 90 34.86 -9.58 18.59
C GLU A 90 34.48 -8.17 19.11
N PHE A 91 33.60 -8.01 20.11
CA PHE A 91 33.08 -6.67 20.48
C PHE A 91 32.88 -6.42 22.00
N PRO A 92 33.92 -6.07 22.77
CA PRO A 92 33.78 -5.72 24.19
C PRO A 92 33.01 -4.42 24.46
N GLN A 93 33.02 -3.46 23.52
CA GLN A 93 32.39 -2.13 23.66
C GLN A 93 30.86 -2.11 23.38
N VAL A 94 30.30 -3.19 22.81
CA VAL A 94 28.88 -3.29 22.40
C VAL A 94 28.03 -4.01 23.47
N SER A 95 28.42 -3.91 24.75
CA SER A 95 27.92 -4.74 25.87
C SER A 95 26.39 -4.75 26.09
N LYS A 96 25.62 -3.87 25.44
CA LYS A 96 24.15 -3.79 25.53
C LYS A 96 23.39 -4.21 24.27
N GLU A 97 24.03 -4.41 23.12
CA GLU A 97 23.35 -4.71 21.84
C GLU A 97 23.66 -6.14 21.37
N LYS A 98 22.69 -6.80 20.71
CA LYS A 98 22.82 -8.17 20.22
C LYS A 98 23.12 -8.18 18.73
N VAL A 99 24.21 -8.84 18.33
CA VAL A 99 24.58 -9.02 16.91
C VAL A 99 23.63 -10.00 16.23
N LEU A 100 23.04 -9.59 15.11
CA LEU A 100 22.03 -10.34 14.36
C LEU A 100 22.57 -10.92 13.05
N CYS A 101 23.35 -10.13 12.31
CA CYS A 101 23.91 -10.54 11.03
C CYS A 101 25.25 -9.85 10.77
N LEU A 102 26.15 -10.58 10.10
CA LEU A 102 27.44 -10.08 9.63
C LEU A 102 27.48 -10.19 8.10
N GLY A 103 27.63 -9.05 7.43
CA GLY A 103 27.80 -8.93 5.99
C GLY A 103 29.26 -9.05 5.58
N SER A 104 29.98 -10.01 6.16
CA SER A 104 31.42 -10.17 5.94
C SER A 104 31.70 -11.49 5.22
N SER A 105 32.01 -11.40 3.92
CA SER A 105 32.66 -12.50 3.21
C SER A 105 33.95 -11.96 2.59
N ARG A 106 35.08 -12.63 2.82
CA ARG A 106 36.38 -12.29 2.19
C ARG A 106 36.29 -12.28 0.65
N LYS A 107 35.26 -12.92 0.08
CA LYS A 107 35.01 -13.02 -1.36
C LYS A 107 34.02 -11.95 -1.90
N GLN A 108 33.23 -11.30 -1.04
CA GLN A 108 32.17 -10.35 -1.42
C GLN A 108 31.96 -9.28 -0.33
N PRO A 109 32.79 -8.21 -0.26
CA PRO A 109 32.61 -7.12 0.69
C PRO A 109 31.34 -6.30 0.40
N VAL A 110 30.83 -5.59 1.40
CA VAL A 110 29.78 -4.58 1.20
C VAL A 110 30.47 -3.27 0.85
N ILE A 111 29.98 -2.55 -0.15
CA ILE A 111 30.58 -1.29 -0.61
C ILE A 111 29.73 -0.14 -0.08
N LYS A 112 30.34 0.78 0.69
CA LYS A 112 29.72 2.05 1.08
C LYS A 112 30.00 3.10 -0.01
N TRP A 113 28.96 3.80 -0.45
CA TRP A 113 29.09 4.92 -1.37
C TRP A 113 29.03 6.25 -0.61
N GLU A 114 30.04 7.09 -0.81
CA GLU A 114 30.10 8.44 -0.25
C GLU A 114 30.75 9.39 -1.25
N LYS A 115 30.05 10.46 -1.67
CA LYS A 115 30.57 11.47 -2.61
C LYS A 115 31.22 10.85 -3.87
N ASN A 116 30.54 9.87 -4.49
CA ASN A 116 31.02 9.07 -5.64
C ASN A 116 32.27 8.20 -5.39
N MET A 117 32.71 8.06 -4.13
CA MET A 117 33.77 7.12 -3.75
C MET A 117 33.17 5.84 -3.16
N ALA A 118 33.76 4.70 -3.53
CA ALA A 118 33.36 3.37 -3.11
C ALA A 118 34.34 2.83 -2.06
N TRP A 119 33.84 2.60 -0.84
CA TRP A 119 34.62 2.11 0.29
C TRP A 119 34.21 0.67 0.62
N PRO A 120 35.04 -0.35 0.36
CA PRO A 120 34.73 -1.72 0.76
C PRO A 120 34.84 -1.89 2.28
N GLY A 121 33.89 -2.59 2.88
CA GLY A 121 33.79 -2.73 4.34
C GLY A 121 33.05 -3.96 4.83
N LYS A 122 33.09 -4.16 6.15
CA LYS A 122 32.30 -5.12 6.92
C LYS A 122 31.04 -4.41 7.43
N LEU A 123 29.89 -5.00 7.14
CA LEU A 123 28.60 -4.54 7.65
C LEU A 123 28.16 -5.44 8.82
N THR A 124 27.76 -4.83 9.93
CA THR A 124 27.26 -5.55 11.12
C THR A 124 25.90 -4.98 11.51
N LEU A 125 24.88 -5.85 11.52
CA LEU A 125 23.55 -5.49 11.99
C LEU A 125 23.34 -5.97 13.43
N THR A 126 22.89 -5.07 14.29
CA THR A 126 22.47 -5.37 15.65
C THR A 126 20.96 -5.20 15.82
N ASP A 127 20.45 -5.52 17.00
CA ASP A 127 19.04 -5.29 17.37
C ASP A 127 18.70 -3.81 17.61
N ARG A 128 19.62 -2.86 17.43
CA ARG A 128 19.39 -1.42 17.59
C ARG A 128 19.96 -0.56 16.47
N ALA A 129 21.12 -0.92 15.96
CA ALA A 129 21.93 -0.09 15.07
C ALA A 129 22.61 -0.90 13.96
N LEU A 130 23.01 -0.19 12.91
CA LEU A 130 23.82 -0.69 11.81
C LEU A 130 25.25 -0.13 11.95
N TYR A 131 26.24 -1.00 11.88
CA TYR A 131 27.66 -0.64 11.95
C TYR A 131 28.34 -0.96 10.63
N PHE A 132 29.12 -0.02 10.11
CA PHE A 132 29.96 -0.22 8.94
C PHE A 132 31.42 0.05 9.30
N GLU A 133 32.30 -0.91 9.02
CA GLU A 133 33.74 -0.81 9.25
C GLU A 133 34.46 -0.86 7.89
N ALA A 134 35.15 0.21 7.50
CA ALA A 134 35.90 0.23 6.25
C ALA A 134 37.15 -0.68 6.32
N VAL A 135 37.47 -1.38 5.23
CA VAL A 135 38.71 -2.16 5.08
C VAL A 135 39.81 -1.22 4.57
N GLY A 136 40.60 -0.65 5.49
CA GLY A 136 41.77 0.17 5.17
C GLY A 136 43.09 -0.64 5.11
N LEU A 137 44.03 -0.22 4.26
CA LEU A 137 45.36 -0.83 4.15
C LEU A 137 46.36 -0.31 5.20
N VAL A 138 46.20 0.91 5.73
CA VAL A 138 47.04 1.50 6.81
C VAL A 138 46.21 2.59 7.54
N GLY A 139 46.07 2.52 8.87
CA GLY A 139 45.44 3.58 9.69
C GLY A 139 44.10 3.21 10.37
N GLU A 140 43.65 4.08 11.29
CA GLU A 140 42.50 3.93 12.19
C GLU A 140 41.22 3.47 11.45
N LYS A 141 40.52 2.48 12.03
CA LYS A 141 39.30 1.93 11.42
C LYS A 141 38.15 2.92 11.57
N ASP A 142 37.80 3.62 10.51
CA ASP A 142 36.57 4.42 10.47
C ASP A 142 35.35 3.50 10.63
N THR A 143 34.71 3.60 11.80
CA THR A 143 33.48 2.88 12.13
C THR A 143 32.30 3.82 12.12
N VAL A 144 31.37 3.60 11.19
CA VAL A 144 30.14 4.39 11.07
C VAL A 144 29.03 3.64 11.78
N ARG A 145 28.42 4.27 12.80
CA ARG A 145 27.25 3.75 13.51
C ARG A 145 26.01 4.53 13.11
N LEU A 146 25.00 3.82 12.60
CA LEU A 146 23.69 4.37 12.25
C LEU A 146 22.61 3.78 13.17
N ASP A 147 21.92 4.64 13.91
CA ASP A 147 20.85 4.22 14.83
C ASP A 147 19.54 3.94 14.06
N LEU A 148 18.99 2.74 14.22
CA LEU A 148 17.74 2.29 13.59
C LEU A 148 16.52 2.47 14.51
N THR A 149 16.73 2.89 15.76
CA THR A 149 15.67 3.04 16.76
C THR A 149 14.93 4.37 16.69
N ARG A 150 15.35 5.29 15.81
CA ARG A 150 14.74 6.62 15.65
C ARG A 150 13.40 6.54 14.91
N ASN A 151 12.61 7.61 15.00
CA ASN A 151 11.30 7.69 14.36
C ASN A 151 11.41 7.78 12.84
N ASP A 152 12.42 8.50 12.37
CA ASP A 152 12.59 8.83 10.95
C ASP A 152 13.53 7.86 10.23
N SER A 153 13.89 6.76 10.90
CA SER A 153 14.70 5.70 10.30
C SER A 153 13.93 5.07 9.14
N ARG A 154 14.52 5.09 7.95
CA ARG A 154 13.95 4.45 6.75
C ARG A 154 15.03 3.77 5.92
N VAL A 155 14.62 2.72 5.22
CA VAL A 155 15.44 1.99 4.28
C VAL A 155 14.74 1.96 2.92
N GLU A 156 15.47 2.30 1.88
CA GLU A 156 14.98 2.35 0.50
C GLU A 156 15.89 1.53 -0.40
N LYS A 157 15.32 0.87 -1.42
CA LYS A 157 16.11 0.24 -2.48
C LYS A 157 16.56 1.33 -3.45
N THR A 158 17.85 1.38 -3.76
CA THR A 158 18.44 2.46 -4.54
C THR A 158 19.29 1.90 -5.66
N LYS A 159 19.31 2.62 -6.77
CA LYS A 159 20.18 2.30 -7.89
C LYS A 159 21.49 3.06 -7.75
N VAL A 160 22.60 2.38 -7.99
CA VAL A 160 23.93 2.95 -7.94
C VAL A 160 24.71 2.56 -9.19
N GLY A 161 25.81 3.26 -9.43
CA GLY A 161 26.67 2.99 -10.57
C GLY A 161 27.86 3.93 -10.60
N PRO A 162 28.89 3.58 -11.38
CA PRO A 162 30.10 4.38 -11.47
C PRO A 162 29.75 5.82 -11.90
N LEU A 163 30.43 6.79 -11.30
CA LEU A 163 30.27 8.24 -11.57
C LEU A 163 28.86 8.79 -11.28
N GLY A 164 28.08 8.14 -10.40
CA GLY A 164 26.72 8.60 -10.04
C GLY A 164 25.64 8.20 -11.04
N SER A 165 25.92 7.23 -11.92
CA SER A 165 24.92 6.68 -12.84
C SER A 165 23.97 5.71 -12.12
N ASN A 166 22.66 5.83 -12.32
CA ASN A 166 21.65 4.95 -11.69
C ASN A 166 21.46 3.62 -12.46
N LEU A 167 22.55 2.89 -12.72
CA LEU A 167 22.55 1.73 -13.62
C LEU A 167 22.24 0.41 -12.94
N PHE A 168 22.78 0.16 -11.74
CA PHE A 168 22.66 -1.11 -11.05
C PHE A 168 21.67 -1.03 -9.91
N ASP A 169 20.70 -1.94 -9.90
CA ASP A 169 19.75 -2.11 -8.81
C ASP A 169 20.37 -3.02 -7.72
N SER A 170 21.51 -2.59 -7.16
CA SER A 170 22.36 -3.40 -6.27
C SER A 170 22.50 -2.79 -4.86
N ALA A 171 21.90 -1.63 -4.58
CA ALA A 171 22.13 -0.90 -3.33
C ALA A 171 20.88 -0.67 -2.48
N ILE A 172 21.13 -0.37 -1.21
CA ILE A 172 20.15 0.14 -0.26
C ILE A 172 20.64 1.46 0.33
N ALA A 173 19.73 2.40 0.54
CA ALA A 173 20.00 3.62 1.28
C ALA A 173 19.33 3.53 2.65
N VAL A 174 20.10 3.68 3.72
CA VAL A 174 19.59 3.70 5.09
C VAL A 174 19.79 5.08 5.67
N SER A 175 18.73 5.70 6.18
CA SER A 175 18.80 7.01 6.84
C SER A 175 18.20 6.92 8.25
N SER A 176 18.72 7.74 9.16
CA SER A 176 18.26 7.83 10.57
C SER A 176 17.36 9.05 10.82
N GLY A 177 17.19 9.90 9.80
CA GLY A 177 16.27 11.05 9.78
C GLY A 177 16.52 12.01 8.61
N PRO A 178 15.68 13.05 8.46
CA PRO A 178 15.76 13.97 7.32
C PRO A 178 17.05 14.80 7.28
N GLU A 179 17.68 15.04 8.44
CA GLU A 179 18.93 15.81 8.55
C GLU A 179 20.20 14.94 8.54
N SER A 180 20.07 13.61 8.58
CA SER A 180 21.21 12.70 8.57
C SER A 180 21.53 12.24 7.15
N GLU A 181 22.80 12.29 6.77
CA GLU A 181 23.26 11.73 5.49
C GLU A 181 22.86 10.25 5.38
N SER A 182 22.34 9.87 4.21
CA SER A 182 21.93 8.49 3.95
C SER A 182 23.16 7.62 3.71
N LEU A 183 23.24 6.51 4.44
CA LEU A 183 24.26 5.50 4.24
C LEU A 183 23.86 4.62 3.06
N VAL A 184 24.50 4.83 1.91
CA VAL A 184 24.27 4.04 0.70
C VAL A 184 25.22 2.84 0.69
N LEU A 185 24.65 1.63 0.69
CA LEU A 185 25.37 0.36 0.76
C LEU A 185 25.03 -0.49 -0.46
N GLU A 186 26.05 -0.85 -1.24
CA GLU A 186 25.94 -1.73 -2.39
C GLU A 186 26.33 -3.17 -2.03
N PHE A 187 25.53 -4.11 -2.54
CA PHE A 187 25.74 -5.55 -2.44
C PHE A 187 25.97 -6.11 -3.84
N VAL A 188 27.20 -6.52 -4.10
CA VAL A 188 27.60 -7.05 -5.41
C VAL A 188 27.21 -8.53 -5.50
N ASP A 189 26.07 -8.80 -6.14
CA ASP A 189 25.46 -10.14 -6.24
C ASP A 189 25.83 -10.81 -7.57
N LEU A 190 27.10 -11.23 -7.72
CA LEU A 190 27.57 -11.97 -8.91
C LEU A 190 26.98 -13.39 -9.03
N GLY A 191 26.30 -13.89 -7.99
CA GLY A 191 25.84 -15.28 -7.88
C GLY A 191 24.32 -15.48 -7.86
N GLY A 192 23.52 -14.44 -8.10
CA GLY A 192 22.05 -14.53 -8.05
C GLY A 192 21.47 -14.80 -6.65
N GLU A 193 22.29 -14.73 -5.61
CA GLU A 193 21.83 -14.73 -4.22
C GLU A 193 21.31 -13.32 -3.94
N MET A 194 20.00 -13.15 -3.74
CA MET A 194 19.29 -11.87 -3.52
C MET A 194 19.75 -11.13 -2.25
N ARG A 195 21.05 -10.85 -2.10
CA ARG A 195 21.69 -10.41 -0.86
C ARG A 195 21.21 -9.04 -0.49
N ARG A 196 21.13 -8.12 -1.46
CA ARG A 196 20.53 -6.79 -1.27
C ARG A 196 19.12 -6.89 -0.68
N ASP A 197 18.26 -7.74 -1.25
CA ASP A 197 16.86 -7.87 -0.81
C ASP A 197 16.73 -8.51 0.58
N VAL A 198 17.61 -9.45 0.90
CA VAL A 198 17.70 -10.05 2.24
C VAL A 198 18.17 -9.04 3.28
N TRP A 199 19.22 -8.26 2.98
CA TRP A 199 19.70 -7.18 3.86
C TRP A 199 18.67 -6.07 4.04
N TYR A 200 17.97 -5.71 2.97
CA TYR A 200 16.82 -4.81 3.02
C TYR A 200 15.77 -5.35 4.01
N ALA A 201 15.39 -6.62 3.90
CA ALA A 201 14.41 -7.24 4.80
C ALA A 201 14.87 -7.26 6.26
N PHE A 202 16.17 -7.50 6.53
CA PHE A 202 16.71 -7.47 7.89
C PHE A 202 16.68 -6.09 8.52
N ILE A 203 17.14 -5.07 7.79
CA ILE A 203 17.19 -3.68 8.29
C ILE A 203 15.76 -3.15 8.46
N ASN A 204 14.88 -3.42 7.47
CA ASN A 204 13.49 -2.99 7.54
C ASN A 204 12.77 -3.64 8.74
N GLU A 205 13.04 -4.90 9.06
CA GLU A 205 12.45 -5.54 10.24
C GLU A 205 12.82 -4.86 11.56
N VAL A 206 14.08 -4.48 11.73
CA VAL A 206 14.54 -3.78 12.94
C VAL A 206 13.85 -2.42 13.04
N ILE A 207 13.77 -1.67 11.93
CA ILE A 207 13.06 -0.39 11.87
C ILE A 207 11.56 -0.59 12.19
N SER A 208 10.92 -1.56 11.56
CA SER A 208 9.49 -1.89 11.75
C SER A 208 9.19 -2.35 13.18
N LEU A 209 10.09 -3.09 13.81
CA LEU A 209 10.02 -3.49 15.22
C LEU A 209 9.97 -2.26 16.14
N TYR A 210 10.89 -1.30 15.98
CA TYR A 210 10.90 -0.12 16.85
C TYR A 210 9.71 0.80 16.59
N LYS A 211 9.25 0.89 15.34
CA LYS A 211 7.98 1.55 15.02
C LYS A 211 6.81 0.88 15.76
N PHE A 212 6.74 -0.44 15.74
CA PHE A 212 5.73 -1.21 16.49
C PHE A 212 5.80 -0.97 18.01
N ILE A 213 6.99 -1.03 18.62
CA ILE A 213 7.17 -0.78 20.06
C ILE A 213 6.72 0.64 20.43
N ARG A 214 6.99 1.63 19.59
CA ARG A 214 6.60 3.02 19.85
C ARG A 214 5.09 3.24 19.73
N GLU A 215 4.44 2.62 18.75
CA GLU A 215 3.01 2.79 18.47
C GLU A 215 2.11 1.96 19.38
N TYR A 216 2.52 0.73 19.69
CA TYR A 216 1.71 -0.26 20.42
C TYR A 216 2.30 -0.65 21.78
N GLY A 217 3.51 -0.23 22.13
CA GLY A 217 4.06 -0.49 23.47
C GLY A 217 3.60 0.53 24.52
N PRO A 218 3.91 0.31 25.81
CA PRO A 218 3.89 1.34 26.83
C PRO A 218 4.95 2.42 26.55
N LYS A 219 4.74 3.64 27.07
CA LYS A 219 5.77 4.70 26.97
C LYS A 219 6.99 4.29 27.80
N ASP A 220 8.20 4.64 27.33
CA ASP A 220 9.41 4.40 28.12
C ASP A 220 9.28 5.15 29.47
N GLY A 221 9.48 4.46 30.59
CA GLY A 221 9.34 5.01 31.94
C GLY A 221 7.92 4.94 32.55
N ASP A 222 6.93 4.38 31.85
CA ASP A 222 5.57 4.22 32.37
C ASP A 222 5.54 3.20 33.54
N GLN A 223 5.10 3.65 34.73
CA GLN A 223 5.03 2.83 35.94
C GLN A 223 3.99 1.71 35.83
N SER A 224 3.00 1.86 34.95
CA SER A 224 1.93 0.88 34.80
C SER A 224 2.32 -0.46 34.22
N VAL A 225 3.53 -0.52 33.66
CA VAL A 225 4.15 -1.77 33.22
C VAL A 225 4.39 -2.71 34.41
N PHE A 226 4.49 -2.19 35.65
CA PHE A 226 4.61 -2.99 36.86
C PHE A 226 3.26 -3.50 37.39
N ASP A 227 2.14 -2.90 36.96
CA ASP A 227 0.79 -3.33 37.37
C ASP A 227 0.39 -4.65 36.71
N ILE A 228 0.98 -4.98 35.55
CA ILE A 228 0.68 -6.18 34.76
C ILE A 228 1.85 -7.16 34.74
N TYR A 229 1.56 -8.42 35.06
CA TYR A 229 2.59 -9.44 35.10
C TYR A 229 3.17 -9.75 33.72
N GLY A 230 4.47 -9.48 33.60
CA GLY A 230 5.25 -9.83 32.41
C GLY A 230 5.27 -8.74 31.35
N ALA A 231 4.54 -7.64 31.53
CA ALA A 231 4.55 -6.48 30.64
C ALA A 231 5.96 -5.85 30.54
N GLN A 232 6.73 -5.87 31.63
CA GLN A 232 8.12 -5.42 31.67
C GLN A 232 9.05 -6.21 30.73
N ARG A 233 8.69 -7.46 30.42
CA ARG A 233 9.42 -8.29 29.44
C ARG A 233 8.86 -8.15 28.03
N GLY A 234 7.77 -7.42 27.82
CA GLY A 234 7.10 -7.28 26.52
C GLY A 234 8.01 -6.71 25.44
N LYS A 235 8.79 -5.67 25.75
CA LYS A 235 9.79 -5.09 24.82
C LYS A 235 10.82 -6.15 24.40
N ASN A 236 11.34 -6.92 25.36
CA ASN A 236 12.32 -7.99 25.08
C ASN A 236 11.69 -9.15 24.29
N ARG A 237 10.41 -9.48 24.51
CA ARG A 237 9.68 -10.47 23.71
C ARG A 237 9.56 -10.02 22.26
N ALA A 238 9.10 -8.78 22.03
CA ALA A 238 8.99 -8.22 20.68
C ALA A 238 10.34 -8.24 19.93
N VAL A 239 11.42 -7.81 20.60
CA VAL A 239 12.78 -7.89 20.05
C VAL A 239 13.16 -9.34 19.73
N THR A 240 12.88 -10.28 20.63
CA THR A 240 13.19 -11.70 20.40
C THR A 240 12.44 -12.27 19.18
N HIS A 241 11.20 -11.86 18.94
CA HIS A 241 10.45 -12.26 17.73
C HIS A 241 11.11 -11.77 16.45
N ALA A 242 11.49 -10.48 16.38
CA ALA A 242 12.21 -9.93 15.23
C ALA A 242 13.57 -10.62 15.01
N VAL A 243 14.33 -10.84 16.10
CA VAL A 243 15.62 -11.54 16.05
C VAL A 243 15.47 -12.97 15.52
N ASN A 244 14.40 -13.66 15.92
CA ASN A 244 14.07 -14.99 15.41
C ASN A 244 13.58 -14.93 13.96
N ALA A 245 12.86 -13.88 13.54
CA ALA A 245 12.44 -13.69 12.15
C ALA A 245 13.65 -13.58 11.21
N ILE A 246 14.64 -12.76 11.60
CA ILE A 246 15.92 -12.64 10.91
C ILE A 246 16.67 -13.98 10.91
N ALA A 247 16.68 -14.73 12.02
CA ALA A 247 17.34 -16.04 12.09
C ALA A 247 16.73 -17.06 11.11
N ARG A 248 15.41 -17.08 10.99
CA ARG A 248 14.69 -17.97 10.07
C ARG A 248 14.97 -17.62 8.62
N LEU A 249 14.99 -16.34 8.28
CA LEU A 249 15.35 -15.89 6.93
C LEU A 249 16.81 -16.24 6.59
N GLN A 250 17.75 -16.11 7.55
CA GLN A 250 19.13 -16.58 7.37
C GLN A 250 19.22 -18.09 7.16
N ALA A 251 18.47 -18.89 7.93
CA ALA A 251 18.43 -20.34 7.75
C ALA A 251 17.91 -20.72 6.35
N LEU A 252 16.88 -20.04 5.85
CA LEU A 252 16.35 -20.25 4.51
C LEU A 252 17.34 -19.82 3.41
N GLN A 253 18.13 -18.76 3.65
CA GLN A 253 19.20 -18.33 2.75
C GLN A 253 20.28 -19.42 2.63
N PHE A 254 20.72 -20.02 3.74
CA PHE A 254 21.68 -21.13 3.72
C PHE A 254 21.13 -22.38 3.03
N MET A 255 19.82 -22.61 3.10
CA MET A 255 19.14 -23.67 2.35
C MET A 255 18.90 -23.35 0.86
N LYS A 256 19.20 -22.13 0.40
CA LYS A 256 18.87 -21.61 -0.95
C LYS A 256 17.38 -21.75 -1.30
N ARG A 257 16.51 -21.59 -0.30
CA ARG A 257 15.04 -21.66 -0.42
C ARG A 257 14.39 -20.34 0.04
N THR A 258 14.87 -19.23 -0.53
CA THR A 258 14.29 -17.90 -0.29
C THR A 258 13.09 -17.67 -1.20
N LEU A 259 12.06 -16.98 -0.71
CA LEU A 259 10.97 -16.50 -1.55
C LEU A 259 11.46 -15.36 -2.46
N GLU A 260 10.72 -15.10 -3.54
CA GLU A 260 10.94 -13.97 -4.45
C GLU A 260 10.95 -12.62 -3.70
N GLU A 261 10.17 -12.51 -2.61
CA GLU A 261 10.17 -11.37 -1.70
C GLU A 261 10.57 -11.79 -0.26
N PRO A 262 11.83 -11.56 0.16
CA PRO A 262 12.30 -11.89 1.51
C PRO A 262 11.53 -11.17 2.64
N THR A 263 10.93 -10.01 2.35
CA THR A 263 10.11 -9.22 3.29
C THR A 263 8.88 -9.98 3.77
N LYS A 264 8.31 -10.89 2.97
CA LYS A 264 7.14 -11.70 3.35
C LYS A 264 7.43 -12.70 4.48
N LEU A 265 8.71 -13.04 4.71
CA LEU A 265 9.12 -14.00 5.75
C LEU A 265 9.30 -13.37 7.13
N VAL A 266 9.26 -12.04 7.18
CA VAL A 266 9.71 -11.25 8.32
C VAL A 266 8.54 -10.47 8.91
N GLN A 267 8.32 -10.58 10.23
CA GLN A 267 7.00 -10.40 10.84
C GLN A 267 6.52 -8.94 10.81
N PHE A 268 7.31 -8.00 11.32
CA PHE A 268 6.86 -6.60 11.45
C PHE A 268 6.88 -5.89 10.08
N SER A 269 7.89 -6.16 9.25
CA SER A 269 7.95 -5.63 7.88
C SER A 269 6.79 -6.11 7.02
N TYR A 270 6.41 -7.40 7.10
CA TYR A 270 5.28 -7.93 6.34
C TYR A 270 3.96 -7.28 6.77
N LEU A 271 3.73 -7.18 8.09
CA LEU A 271 2.48 -6.66 8.64
C LEU A 271 2.27 -5.17 8.40
N GLN A 272 3.33 -4.37 8.21
CA GLN A 272 3.18 -2.96 7.88
C GLN A 272 2.57 -2.72 6.50
N ASN A 273 2.85 -3.61 5.54
CA ASN A 273 2.39 -3.48 4.16
C ASN A 273 1.15 -4.34 3.86
N ALA A 274 0.80 -5.26 4.76
CA ALA A 274 -0.35 -6.15 4.57
C ALA A 274 -1.68 -5.46 4.93
N PRO A 275 -2.75 -5.67 4.13
CA PRO A 275 -4.09 -5.19 4.50
C PRO A 275 -4.54 -5.92 5.78
N TYR A 276 -5.14 -5.20 6.72
CA TYR A 276 -5.48 -5.70 8.07
C TYR A 276 -4.27 -6.12 8.92
N GLY A 277 -3.04 -5.77 8.51
CA GLY A 277 -1.84 -6.06 9.30
C GLY A 277 -1.81 -5.30 10.63
N ASP A 278 -2.47 -4.15 10.70
CA ASP A 278 -2.69 -3.37 11.93
C ASP A 278 -3.44 -4.17 13.01
N VAL A 279 -4.50 -4.90 12.64
CA VAL A 279 -5.23 -5.78 13.56
C VAL A 279 -4.32 -6.89 14.11
N VAL A 280 -3.46 -7.45 13.26
CA VAL A 280 -2.48 -8.47 13.71
C VAL A 280 -1.48 -7.84 14.68
N LEU A 281 -0.95 -6.65 14.38
CA LEU A 281 -0.05 -5.92 15.29
C LEU A 281 -0.72 -5.63 16.64
N GLN A 282 -2.00 -5.26 16.66
CA GLN A 282 -2.77 -5.07 17.90
C GLN A 282 -2.82 -6.36 18.73
N THR A 283 -3.16 -7.50 18.12
CA THR A 283 -3.18 -8.79 18.83
C THR A 283 -1.80 -9.22 19.33
N LEU A 284 -0.73 -8.93 18.59
CA LEU A 284 0.65 -9.14 19.02
C LEU A 284 1.03 -8.25 20.22
N ALA A 285 0.56 -7.00 20.23
CA ALA A 285 0.77 -6.10 21.35
C ALA A 285 0.09 -6.61 22.63
N VAL A 286 -1.15 -7.10 22.50
CA VAL A 286 -1.86 -7.78 23.60
C VAL A 286 -1.10 -9.01 24.07
N ASN A 287 -0.52 -9.82 23.18
CA ASN A 287 0.28 -10.98 23.57
C ASN A 287 1.59 -10.58 24.29
N PHE A 288 2.31 -9.56 23.78
CA PHE A 288 3.60 -9.15 24.33
C PHE A 288 3.49 -8.46 25.68
N TRP A 289 2.59 -7.49 25.81
CA TRP A 289 2.44 -6.67 27.02
C TRP A 289 1.27 -7.08 27.91
N GLY A 290 0.32 -7.86 27.41
CA GLY A 290 -0.80 -8.35 28.21
C GLY A 290 -0.38 -9.42 29.22
N GLY A 291 -1.00 -9.37 30.39
CA GLY A 291 -0.79 -10.33 31.47
C GLY A 291 -1.85 -10.21 32.55
N PRO A 292 -1.84 -11.10 33.55
CA PRO A 292 -2.70 -10.97 34.71
C PRO A 292 -2.32 -9.72 35.52
N ILE A 293 -3.34 -9.04 36.06
CA ILE A 293 -3.17 -7.85 36.89
C ILE A 293 -2.57 -8.26 38.25
N ILE A 294 -1.47 -7.63 38.64
CA ILE A 294 -0.78 -7.89 39.92
C ILE A 294 -1.30 -6.96 41.01
N LYS A 295 -1.46 -5.67 40.69
CA LYS A 295 -1.93 -4.66 41.65
C LYS A 295 -3.39 -4.35 41.33
N LYS A 296 -4.29 -4.53 42.30
CA LYS A 296 -5.69 -4.11 42.15
C LYS A 296 -5.66 -2.62 41.79
N LEU A 297 -6.17 -2.29 40.60
CA LEU A 297 -6.19 -0.92 40.09
C LEU A 297 -6.84 -0.08 41.20
N THR A 298 -6.10 0.88 41.76
CA THR A 298 -6.65 1.75 42.79
C THR A 298 -7.51 2.74 42.02
N ASP A 299 -8.83 2.51 42.07
CA ASP A 299 -9.81 3.48 41.60
C ASP A 299 -9.51 4.80 42.30
N SER A 300 -8.96 5.72 41.54
CA SER A 300 -8.95 7.14 41.83
C SER A 300 -9.66 7.76 40.64
N ASP A 301 -10.99 7.81 40.75
CA ASP A 301 -11.73 9.07 40.83
C ASP A 301 -13.23 8.79 41.04
N ASP A 302 -13.69 9.18 42.25
CA ASP A 302 -15.03 9.55 42.72
C ASP A 302 -16.22 8.56 42.81
N GLU A 303 -16.93 8.76 43.93
CA GLU A 303 -17.99 7.99 44.58
C GLU A 303 -19.33 7.96 43.83
N THR A 304 -20.06 6.83 43.92
CA THR A 304 -21.37 6.77 44.61
C THR A 304 -21.93 5.33 44.71
N ASP A 305 -22.43 5.03 45.90
CA ASP A 305 -23.23 3.89 46.39
C ASP A 305 -23.83 2.88 45.39
N SER A 306 -23.62 1.58 45.65
CA SER A 306 -24.56 0.77 46.44
C SER A 306 -24.21 -0.73 46.41
N ASP A 307 -24.32 -1.33 47.57
CA ASP A 307 -24.16 -2.74 47.90
C ASP A 307 -25.28 -3.59 47.25
N VAL A 308 -24.95 -4.67 46.53
CA VAL A 308 -25.74 -5.93 46.44
C VAL A 308 -24.92 -7.01 45.70
N ARG A 309 -24.85 -8.19 46.33
CA ARG A 309 -24.33 -9.44 45.75
C ARG A 309 -25.22 -9.98 44.63
N SER A 310 -24.54 -10.68 43.72
CA SER A 310 -24.97 -11.79 42.85
C SER A 310 -25.34 -11.49 41.40
N THR A 311 -24.82 -12.36 40.53
CA THR A 311 -25.20 -12.64 39.14
C THR A 311 -24.35 -11.97 38.05
N GLY A 312 -23.37 -12.72 37.53
CA GLY A 312 -23.34 -13.12 36.12
C GLY A 312 -23.16 -12.09 35.00
N GLU A 313 -22.93 -10.81 35.27
CA GLU A 313 -22.69 -9.81 34.22
C GLU A 313 -21.37 -9.07 34.47
N ILE A 314 -20.49 -9.09 33.47
CA ILE A 314 -19.19 -8.41 33.46
C ILE A 314 -19.49 -6.90 33.44
N PRO A 315 -18.97 -6.09 34.38
CA PRO A 315 -19.27 -4.66 34.41
C PRO A 315 -18.65 -3.96 33.19
N GLU A 316 -19.48 -3.22 32.45
CA GLU A 316 -19.12 -2.38 31.29
C GLU A 316 -18.25 -1.15 31.65
N SER A 317 -17.57 -1.12 32.80
CA SER A 317 -16.80 0.05 33.26
C SER A 317 -15.28 -0.03 33.02
N SER A 318 -14.71 -1.18 32.62
CA SER A 318 -13.26 -1.24 32.33
C SER A 318 -12.98 -1.23 30.83
N ASN A 319 -12.58 -0.07 30.30
CA ASN A 319 -12.19 0.15 28.90
C ASN A 319 -10.85 -0.54 28.50
N HIS A 320 -10.53 -1.69 29.08
CA HIS A 320 -9.31 -2.46 28.80
C HIS A 320 -9.59 -3.62 27.85
N VAL A 321 -8.58 -4.02 27.07
CA VAL A 321 -8.71 -5.16 26.15
C VAL A 321 -8.34 -6.43 26.91
N PHE A 322 -9.22 -7.43 26.88
CA PHE A 322 -9.02 -8.73 27.51
C PHE A 322 -8.64 -9.77 26.47
N ASP A 323 -7.61 -10.56 26.77
CA ASP A 323 -7.23 -11.75 26.01
C ASP A 323 -8.08 -12.96 26.44
N ILE A 324 -8.09 -14.03 25.63
CA ILE A 324 -8.85 -15.26 25.86
C ILE A 324 -8.50 -15.87 27.24
N ASP A 325 -7.23 -15.76 27.63
CA ASP A 325 -6.65 -16.27 28.89
C ASP A 325 -7.03 -15.41 30.12
N GLY A 326 -7.74 -14.29 29.93
CA GLY A 326 -8.01 -13.30 30.98
C GLY A 326 -6.86 -12.31 31.24
N SER A 327 -5.85 -12.29 30.37
CA SER A 327 -4.79 -11.27 30.41
C SER A 327 -5.36 -9.90 30.00
N VAL A 328 -4.89 -8.84 30.65
CA VAL A 328 -5.40 -7.47 30.42
C VAL A 328 -4.35 -6.65 29.69
N TYR A 329 -4.80 -5.86 28.71
CA TYR A 329 -4.02 -4.85 28.01
C TYR A 329 -4.66 -3.47 28.23
N LEU A 330 -3.86 -2.53 28.78
CA LEU A 330 -4.38 -1.26 29.26
C LEU A 330 -4.69 -0.29 28.12
N ARG A 331 -5.78 0.47 28.28
CA ARG A 331 -6.21 1.48 27.31
C ARG A 331 -5.15 2.55 27.05
N LYS A 332 -4.40 2.94 28.08
CA LYS A 332 -3.32 3.92 27.96
C LYS A 332 -2.20 3.50 27.00
N TRP A 333 -2.10 2.20 26.70
CA TRP A 333 -1.15 1.68 25.70
C TRP A 333 -1.77 1.62 24.28
N MET A 334 -3.07 1.86 24.12
CA MET A 334 -3.77 1.94 22.82
C MET A 334 -3.54 3.32 22.16
N ARG A 335 -2.29 3.61 21.78
CA ARG A 335 -1.89 4.92 21.26
C ARG A 335 -2.03 5.05 19.74
N SER A 336 -1.99 3.93 19.02
CA SER A 336 -2.09 3.93 17.56
C SER A 336 -3.49 4.34 17.08
N PRO A 337 -3.62 5.16 16.02
CA PRO A 337 -4.93 5.47 15.43
C PRO A 337 -5.61 4.22 14.83
N SER A 338 -4.86 3.14 14.60
CA SER A 338 -5.41 1.89 14.06
C SER A 338 -6.47 1.24 14.98
N TRP A 339 -6.45 1.52 16.28
CA TRP A 339 -7.45 1.02 17.23
C TRP A 339 -8.86 1.58 16.96
N GLY A 340 -8.96 2.72 16.28
CA GLY A 340 -10.23 3.32 15.84
C GLY A 340 -10.66 2.90 14.43
N SER A 341 -9.89 2.06 13.74
CA SER A 341 -10.26 1.64 12.38
C SER A 341 -11.50 0.74 12.42
N ASN A 342 -12.39 0.88 11.42
CA ASN A 342 -13.58 0.03 11.31
C ASN A 342 -13.23 -1.46 11.30
N ALA A 343 -12.08 -1.81 10.71
CA ALA A 343 -11.53 -3.16 10.71
C ALA A 343 -11.19 -3.66 12.13
N SER A 344 -10.49 -2.84 12.92
CA SER A 344 -10.15 -3.14 14.31
C SER A 344 -11.41 -3.27 15.18
N LEU A 345 -12.33 -2.30 15.09
CA LEU A 345 -13.59 -2.32 15.84
C LEU A 345 -14.44 -3.56 15.53
N ALA A 346 -14.53 -3.95 14.25
CA ALA A 346 -15.26 -5.16 13.85
C ALA A 346 -14.57 -6.43 14.36
N PHE A 347 -13.23 -6.48 14.34
CA PHE A 347 -12.48 -7.62 14.85
C PHE A 347 -12.70 -7.81 16.35
N TRP A 348 -12.42 -6.78 17.16
CA TRP A 348 -12.48 -6.87 18.62
C TRP A 348 -13.91 -7.07 19.18
N ARG A 349 -14.95 -6.60 18.47
CA ARG A 349 -16.35 -6.89 18.82
C ARG A 349 -16.72 -8.36 18.63
N ASN A 350 -16.16 -9.02 17.61
CA ASN A 350 -16.53 -10.39 17.24
C ASN A 350 -15.73 -11.47 17.99
N THR A 351 -14.69 -11.10 18.74
CA THR A 351 -13.76 -12.05 19.38
C THR A 351 -14.14 -12.50 20.80
N SER A 352 -15.26 -12.04 21.36
CA SER A 352 -15.61 -12.21 22.78
C SER A 352 -16.22 -13.57 23.18
N VAL A 353 -16.28 -14.57 22.29
CA VAL A 353 -16.92 -15.85 22.59
C VAL A 353 -15.91 -16.88 23.12
N ARG A 354 -15.98 -17.21 24.42
CA ARG A 354 -15.17 -18.27 25.07
C ARG A 354 -15.70 -19.67 24.71
N GLN A 355 -15.05 -20.36 23.77
CA GLN A 355 -15.40 -21.75 23.40
C GLN A 355 -14.22 -22.74 23.38
N GLY A 356 -13.04 -22.36 23.90
CA GLY A 356 -11.83 -23.21 23.90
C GLY A 356 -11.19 -23.42 25.26
N VAL A 357 -10.49 -24.55 25.43
CA VAL A 357 -9.63 -24.81 26.59
C VAL A 357 -8.24 -24.26 26.29
N VAL A 358 -7.81 -23.25 27.03
CA VAL A 358 -6.48 -22.65 26.92
C VAL A 358 -5.46 -23.54 27.62
N LEU A 359 -4.47 -24.05 26.88
CA LEU A 359 -3.31 -24.75 27.48
C LEU A 359 -2.16 -23.78 27.80
N SER A 360 -1.99 -22.74 26.98
CA SER A 360 -1.00 -21.68 27.17
C SER A 360 -1.36 -20.46 26.32
N LYS A 361 -0.73 -19.30 26.58
CA LYS A 361 -0.91 -18.05 25.81
C LYS A 361 -0.88 -18.20 24.29
N ASN A 362 -0.13 -19.19 23.78
CA ASN A 362 0.06 -19.40 22.35
C ASN A 362 -0.63 -20.68 21.83
N LEU A 363 -1.35 -21.42 22.69
CA LEU A 363 -1.97 -22.68 22.31
C LEU A 363 -3.33 -22.86 23.00
N VAL A 364 -4.38 -22.79 22.19
CA VAL A 364 -5.76 -23.09 22.58
C VAL A 364 -6.19 -24.38 21.90
N VAL A 365 -6.76 -25.30 22.67
CA VAL A 365 -7.34 -26.54 22.16
C VAL A 365 -8.81 -26.30 21.89
N ALA A 366 -9.28 -26.77 20.73
CA ALA A 366 -10.62 -26.59 20.17
C ALA A 366 -10.95 -25.22 19.52
N ASP A 367 -10.25 -24.14 19.85
CA ASP A 367 -10.43 -22.82 19.21
C ASP A 367 -9.08 -22.23 18.75
N MET A 368 -9.13 -21.15 17.98
CA MET A 368 -7.98 -20.42 17.45
C MET A 368 -7.61 -19.25 18.37
N THR A 369 -6.31 -18.98 18.50
CA THR A 369 -5.83 -17.81 19.26
C THR A 369 -6.25 -16.50 18.59
N LEU A 370 -6.31 -15.38 19.33
CA LEU A 370 -6.62 -14.07 18.73
C LEU A 370 -5.64 -13.70 17.61
N VAL A 371 -4.34 -13.99 17.82
CA VAL A 371 -3.29 -13.75 16.82
C VAL A 371 -3.52 -14.62 15.57
N GLU A 372 -3.95 -15.87 15.73
CA GLU A 372 -4.27 -16.78 14.62
C GLU A 372 -5.51 -16.33 13.83
N LYS A 373 -6.59 -15.93 14.53
CA LYS A 373 -7.80 -15.36 13.89
C LYS A 373 -7.48 -14.09 13.11
N ALA A 374 -6.69 -13.19 13.67
CA ALA A 374 -6.23 -11.97 12.99
C ALA A 374 -5.33 -12.29 11.80
N ALA A 375 -4.35 -13.19 11.95
CA ALA A 375 -3.42 -13.56 10.91
C ALA A 375 -4.11 -14.22 9.70
N MET A 376 -5.11 -15.08 9.93
CA MET A 376 -5.91 -15.66 8.84
C MET A 376 -6.73 -14.61 8.11
N THR A 377 -7.39 -13.72 8.83
CA THR A 377 -8.17 -12.63 8.21
C THR A 377 -7.28 -11.73 7.36
N CYS A 378 -6.11 -11.35 7.88
CA CYS A 378 -5.09 -10.59 7.15
C CYS A 378 -4.61 -11.34 5.90
N ARG A 379 -4.32 -12.64 5.99
CA ARG A 379 -3.93 -13.50 4.85
C ARG A 379 -4.99 -13.53 3.77
N ASP A 380 -6.26 -13.75 4.11
CA ASP A 380 -7.33 -13.86 3.12
C ASP A 380 -7.56 -12.54 2.38
N LYS A 381 -7.47 -11.41 3.10
CA LYS A 381 -7.49 -10.08 2.49
C LYS A 381 -6.26 -9.81 1.65
N TYR A 382 -5.08 -10.23 2.10
CA TYR A 382 -3.83 -10.13 1.34
C TYR A 382 -3.91 -10.89 0.02
N LYS A 383 -4.43 -12.13 0.01
CA LYS A 383 -4.63 -12.93 -1.22
C LYS A 383 -5.56 -12.24 -2.22
N VAL A 384 -6.59 -11.55 -1.74
CA VAL A 384 -7.48 -10.78 -2.62
C VAL A 384 -6.73 -9.58 -3.20
N ALA A 385 -5.98 -8.85 -2.38
CA ALA A 385 -5.17 -7.71 -2.81
C ALA A 385 -4.08 -8.11 -3.82
N GLU A 386 -3.38 -9.23 -3.59
CA GLU A 386 -2.36 -9.76 -4.50
C GLU A 386 -2.96 -10.18 -5.85
N LYS A 387 -4.14 -10.82 -5.85
CA LYS A 387 -4.86 -11.13 -7.09
C LYS A 387 -5.27 -9.87 -7.85
N THR A 388 -5.75 -8.84 -7.15
CA THR A 388 -6.11 -7.58 -7.80
C THR A 388 -4.89 -6.85 -8.35
N GLN A 389 -3.77 -6.85 -7.61
CA GLN A 389 -2.53 -6.24 -8.07
C GLN A 389 -1.98 -6.99 -9.28
N ALA A 390 -1.95 -8.33 -9.24
CA ALA A 390 -1.50 -9.14 -10.37
C ALA A 390 -2.37 -8.92 -11.62
N THR A 391 -3.68 -8.70 -11.48
CA THR A 391 -4.53 -8.34 -12.62
C THR A 391 -4.26 -6.94 -13.17
N ILE A 392 -3.90 -5.98 -12.30
CA ILE A 392 -3.53 -4.63 -12.71
C ILE A 392 -2.17 -4.65 -13.43
N ASP A 393 -1.18 -5.33 -12.85
CA ASP A 393 0.16 -5.44 -13.43
C ASP A 393 0.11 -6.20 -14.76
N ALA A 394 -0.66 -7.29 -14.86
CA ALA A 394 -0.87 -7.99 -16.13
C ALA A 394 -1.49 -7.08 -17.19
N ALA A 395 -2.48 -6.26 -16.82
CA ALA A 395 -3.07 -5.28 -17.73
C ALA A 395 -2.08 -4.17 -18.14
N MET A 396 -1.18 -3.75 -17.24
CA MET A 396 -0.17 -2.73 -17.56
C MET A 396 1.00 -3.24 -18.41
N ILE A 397 1.34 -4.53 -18.31
CA ILE A 397 2.49 -5.14 -18.99
C ILE A 397 2.20 -5.44 -20.47
N GLU A 398 0.93 -5.63 -20.84
CA GLU A 398 0.55 -5.70 -22.26
C GLU A 398 0.73 -4.31 -22.90
N GLY A 399 1.74 -4.18 -23.76
CA GLY A 399 2.29 -2.90 -24.21
C GLY A 399 1.27 -1.85 -24.71
N ILE A 400 1.72 -0.61 -24.85
CA ILE A 400 0.93 0.60 -25.19
C ILE A 400 -0.18 0.37 -26.24
N PRO A 401 0.01 -0.41 -27.33
CA PRO A 401 -1.06 -0.74 -28.27
C PRO A 401 -2.22 -1.58 -27.69
N SER A 402 -1.93 -2.58 -26.83
CA SER A 402 -2.96 -3.40 -26.15
C SER A 402 -3.81 -2.53 -25.21
N ASN A 403 -3.18 -1.61 -24.48
CA ASN A 403 -3.89 -0.65 -23.64
C ASN A 403 -4.83 0.28 -24.43
N ILE A 404 -4.46 0.66 -25.66
CA ILE A 404 -5.34 1.44 -26.54
C ILE A 404 -6.56 0.62 -26.96
N ASP A 405 -6.39 -0.66 -27.26
CA ASP A 405 -7.50 -1.53 -27.65
C ASP A 405 -8.39 -1.89 -26.43
N LEU A 406 -7.82 -2.09 -25.24
CA LEU A 406 -8.56 -2.20 -23.98
C LEU A 406 -9.36 -0.92 -23.69
N PHE A 407 -8.77 0.27 -23.91
CA PHE A 407 -9.47 1.54 -23.75
C PHE A 407 -10.64 1.67 -24.74
N LYS A 408 -10.46 1.31 -26.01
CA LYS A 408 -11.55 1.32 -27.00
C LYS A 408 -12.71 0.42 -26.57
N GLU A 409 -12.40 -0.78 -26.07
CA GLU A 409 -13.42 -1.74 -25.61
C GLU A 409 -14.15 -1.23 -24.36
N LEU A 410 -13.44 -0.60 -23.43
CA LEU A 410 -14.04 0.03 -22.24
C LEU A 410 -14.91 1.25 -22.59
N VAL A 411 -14.54 2.00 -23.62
CA VAL A 411 -15.27 3.19 -24.08
C VAL A 411 -16.40 2.82 -25.05
N LEU A 412 -16.38 1.64 -25.66
CA LEU A 412 -17.41 1.13 -26.57
C LEU A 412 -18.84 1.28 -26.01
N PRO A 413 -19.18 0.87 -24.77
CA PRO A 413 -20.52 1.09 -24.22
C PRO A 413 -20.90 2.57 -24.11
N LEU A 414 -19.94 3.46 -23.83
CA LEU A 414 -20.18 4.92 -23.84
C LEU A 414 -20.42 5.42 -25.27
N THR A 415 -19.66 4.95 -26.25
CA THR A 415 -19.86 5.34 -27.66
C THR A 415 -21.18 4.86 -28.23
N LEU A 416 -21.64 3.66 -27.84
CA LEU A 416 -22.96 3.15 -28.20
C LEU A 416 -24.07 4.01 -27.62
N THR A 417 -23.93 4.41 -26.35
CA THR A 417 -24.89 5.30 -25.67
C THR A 417 -24.92 6.67 -26.34
N ALA A 418 -23.76 7.25 -26.65
CA ALA A 418 -23.65 8.51 -27.36
C ALA A 418 -24.25 8.44 -28.78
N ARG A 419 -24.00 7.36 -29.52
CA ARG A 419 -24.63 7.12 -30.84
C ARG A 419 -26.14 7.00 -30.73
N ASN A 420 -26.66 6.30 -29.73
CA ASN A 420 -28.10 6.21 -29.51
C ASN A 420 -28.71 7.59 -29.20
N PHE A 421 -28.05 8.39 -28.37
CA PHE A 421 -28.48 9.77 -28.10
C PHE A 421 -28.46 10.64 -29.37
N GLU A 422 -27.43 10.48 -30.20
CA GLU A 422 -27.34 11.14 -31.51
C GLU A 422 -28.50 10.74 -32.42
N ARG A 423 -28.87 9.45 -32.50
CA ARG A 423 -30.04 8.98 -33.27
C ARG A 423 -31.35 9.62 -32.80
N LEU A 424 -31.53 9.78 -31.48
CA LEU A 424 -32.68 10.49 -30.93
C LEU A 424 -32.67 11.97 -31.35
N ARG A 425 -31.49 12.61 -31.37
CA ARG A 425 -31.36 14.02 -31.80
C ARG A 425 -31.61 14.21 -33.30
N ARG A 426 -31.25 13.22 -34.13
CA ARG A 426 -31.44 13.22 -35.59
C ARG A 426 -32.89 12.97 -36.02
N TRP A 427 -33.78 12.62 -35.07
CA TRP A 427 -35.15 12.17 -35.35
C TRP A 427 -35.22 10.96 -36.28
N ASP A 428 -34.25 10.03 -36.19
CA ASP A 428 -34.24 8.81 -37.01
C ASP A 428 -35.54 7.99 -36.82
N ASP A 429 -36.02 7.89 -35.57
CA ASP A 429 -37.33 7.35 -35.21
C ASP A 429 -38.20 8.43 -34.52
N PRO A 430 -39.18 9.02 -35.22
CA PRO A 430 -39.93 10.16 -34.69
C PRO A 430 -40.79 9.81 -33.49
N LEU A 431 -41.35 8.59 -33.43
CA LEU A 431 -42.18 8.13 -32.31
C LEU A 431 -41.35 7.90 -31.04
N VAL A 432 -40.14 7.35 -31.18
CA VAL A 432 -39.22 7.10 -30.05
C VAL A 432 -38.70 8.44 -29.52
N THR A 433 -38.33 9.35 -30.42
CA THR A 433 -37.87 10.69 -30.06
C THR A 433 -38.97 11.50 -29.38
N ALA A 434 -40.19 11.48 -29.92
CA ALA A 434 -41.34 12.19 -29.33
C ALA A 434 -41.73 11.62 -27.95
N SER A 435 -41.72 10.29 -27.78
CA SER A 435 -42.01 9.65 -26.48
C SER A 435 -40.92 9.92 -25.44
N PHE A 436 -39.64 9.91 -25.84
CA PHE A 436 -38.53 10.33 -24.98
C PHE A 436 -38.68 11.79 -24.55
N LEU A 437 -38.97 12.69 -25.49
CA LEU A 437 -39.14 14.11 -25.22
C LEU A 437 -40.35 14.37 -24.30
N ALA A 438 -41.47 13.69 -24.53
CA ALA A 438 -42.63 13.74 -23.66
C ALA A 438 -42.30 13.28 -22.24
N LEU A 439 -41.56 12.18 -22.08
CA LEU A 439 -41.09 11.69 -20.77
C LEU A 439 -40.21 12.73 -20.07
N VAL A 440 -39.22 13.29 -20.77
CA VAL A 440 -38.35 14.34 -20.22
C VAL A 440 -39.17 15.57 -19.78
N TYR A 441 -40.14 16.02 -20.58
CA TYR A 441 -41.01 17.12 -20.20
C TYR A 441 -41.88 16.80 -18.99
N THR A 442 -42.45 15.60 -18.90
CA THR A 442 -43.24 15.20 -17.72
C THR A 442 -42.39 15.21 -16.44
N LEU A 443 -41.12 14.82 -16.52
CA LEU A 443 -40.18 14.89 -15.39
C LEU A 443 -39.88 16.34 -14.99
N ILE A 444 -39.70 17.24 -15.95
CA ILE A 444 -39.40 18.66 -15.72
C ILE A 444 -40.59 19.38 -15.08
N PHE A 445 -41.79 19.25 -15.66
CA PHE A 445 -42.98 19.97 -15.21
C PHE A 445 -43.59 19.43 -13.91
N ARG A 446 -43.38 18.15 -13.57
CA ARG A 446 -43.79 17.57 -12.27
C ARG A 446 -42.75 17.76 -11.17
N ASN A 447 -41.67 18.52 -11.39
CA ASN A 447 -40.57 18.74 -10.45
C ASN A 447 -39.86 17.45 -10.00
N LEU A 448 -39.89 16.41 -10.83
CA LEU A 448 -39.27 15.13 -10.52
C LEU A 448 -37.75 15.12 -10.77
N LEU A 449 -37.19 16.24 -11.23
CA LEU A 449 -35.75 16.44 -11.47
C LEU A 449 -34.89 16.16 -10.23
N SER A 450 -35.37 16.41 -9.02
CA SER A 450 -34.63 16.05 -7.80
C SER A 450 -34.57 14.53 -7.56
N TYR A 451 -35.52 13.78 -8.12
CA TYR A 451 -35.63 12.33 -7.96
C TYR A 451 -34.95 11.55 -9.08
N THR A 452 -34.58 12.19 -10.20
CA THR A 452 -33.88 11.51 -11.31
C THR A 452 -32.55 10.93 -10.83
N PHE A 453 -31.76 11.69 -10.08
CA PHE A 453 -30.47 11.23 -9.57
C PHE A 453 -30.62 10.03 -8.60
N PRO A 454 -31.44 10.09 -7.54
CA PRO A 454 -31.72 8.91 -6.70
C PRO A 454 -32.25 7.69 -7.48
N VAL A 455 -33.16 7.89 -8.43
CA VAL A 455 -33.73 6.78 -9.23
C VAL A 455 -32.67 6.14 -10.13
N THR A 456 -31.80 6.93 -10.76
CA THR A 456 -30.68 6.36 -11.56
C THR A 456 -29.71 5.55 -10.71
N LEU A 457 -29.39 6.01 -9.50
CA LEU A 457 -28.58 5.24 -8.54
C LEU A 457 -29.28 3.94 -8.13
N MET A 458 -30.60 3.99 -7.90
CA MET A 458 -31.38 2.81 -7.54
C MET A 458 -31.42 1.78 -8.67
N ILE A 459 -31.63 2.22 -9.92
CA ILE A 459 -31.61 1.36 -11.11
C ILE A 459 -30.21 0.74 -11.29
N LEU A 460 -29.17 1.55 -11.15
CA LEU A 460 -27.79 1.08 -11.26
C LEU A 460 -27.46 0.03 -10.19
N SER A 461 -27.85 0.28 -8.94
CA SER A 461 -27.70 -0.66 -7.82
C SER A 461 -28.48 -1.95 -8.06
N ALA A 462 -29.74 -1.87 -8.45
CA ALA A 462 -30.56 -3.03 -8.77
C ALA A 462 -29.94 -3.85 -9.92
N GLY A 463 -29.46 -3.18 -10.98
CA GLY A 463 -28.74 -3.82 -12.08
C GLY A 463 -27.48 -4.55 -11.61
N MET A 464 -26.67 -3.91 -10.75
CA MET A 464 -25.48 -4.56 -10.17
C MET A 464 -25.84 -5.78 -9.32
N LEU A 465 -26.90 -5.71 -8.50
CA LEU A 465 -27.34 -6.83 -7.67
C LEU A 465 -27.92 -7.99 -8.50
N VAL A 466 -28.66 -7.70 -9.57
CA VAL A 466 -29.15 -8.71 -10.51
C VAL A 466 -27.98 -9.39 -11.22
N LEU A 467 -27.01 -8.61 -11.73
CA LEU A 467 -25.79 -9.16 -12.34
C LEU A 467 -25.00 -10.03 -11.36
N LYS A 468 -24.87 -9.60 -10.10
CA LYS A 468 -24.24 -10.37 -9.03
C LYS A 468 -25.00 -11.67 -8.77
N GLY A 469 -26.33 -11.63 -8.63
CA GLY A 469 -27.16 -12.81 -8.37
C GLY A 469 -27.12 -13.81 -9.54
N LEU A 470 -27.18 -13.34 -10.78
CA LEU A 470 -27.07 -14.19 -11.95
C LEU A 470 -25.66 -14.82 -12.08
N LYS A 471 -24.61 -14.13 -11.62
CA LYS A 471 -23.24 -14.66 -11.53
C LYS A 471 -23.12 -15.76 -10.47
N GLU A 472 -23.69 -15.53 -9.28
CA GLU A 472 -23.72 -16.52 -8.18
C GLU A 472 -24.51 -17.77 -8.56
N GLN A 473 -25.58 -17.63 -9.36
CA GLN A 473 -26.35 -18.74 -9.91
C GLN A 473 -25.65 -19.50 -11.06
N GLY A 474 -24.46 -19.06 -11.49
CA GLY A 474 -23.73 -19.69 -12.60
C GLY A 474 -24.41 -19.56 -13.98
N ARG A 475 -25.47 -18.76 -14.10
CA ARG A 475 -26.18 -18.49 -15.37
C ARG A 475 -25.41 -17.53 -16.27
N LEU A 476 -24.51 -16.74 -15.69
CA LEU A 476 -23.52 -15.98 -16.46
C LEU A 476 -22.38 -16.93 -16.83
N GLY A 477 -22.18 -17.13 -18.13
CA GLY A 477 -21.11 -17.96 -18.64
C GLY A 477 -19.74 -17.54 -18.10
N ARG A 478 -18.78 -18.47 -18.12
CA ARG A 478 -17.41 -18.30 -17.56
C ARG A 478 -16.63 -17.10 -18.10
N PHE A 479 -17.10 -16.51 -19.19
CA PHE A 479 -16.52 -15.34 -19.87
C PHE A 479 -17.20 -14.01 -19.51
N PHE A 480 -18.28 -14.01 -18.73
CA PHE A 480 -19.00 -12.79 -18.39
C PHE A 480 -18.15 -11.89 -17.47
N GLY A 481 -17.80 -10.71 -17.98
CA GLY A 481 -16.90 -9.76 -17.32
C GLY A 481 -15.42 -9.89 -17.72
N LYS A 482 -15.06 -10.86 -18.58
CA LYS A 482 -13.74 -10.89 -19.20
C LYS A 482 -13.76 -9.95 -20.41
N VAL A 483 -12.95 -8.89 -20.38
CA VAL A 483 -12.70 -8.05 -21.55
C VAL A 483 -11.84 -8.87 -22.51
N THR A 484 -12.43 -9.34 -23.60
CA THR A 484 -11.72 -10.11 -24.62
C THR A 484 -11.05 -9.15 -25.60
N ILE A 485 -9.73 -9.02 -25.46
CA ILE A 485 -8.90 -8.30 -26.42
C ILE A 485 -8.73 -9.22 -27.63
N TYR A 486 -9.09 -8.75 -28.81
CA TYR A 486 -8.71 -9.41 -30.06
C TYR A 486 -7.31 -8.94 -30.42
N ASP A 487 -6.34 -9.85 -30.42
CA ASP A 487 -5.00 -9.54 -30.91
C ASP A 487 -5.08 -9.07 -32.37
N GLN A 488 -4.45 -7.93 -32.65
CA GLN A 488 -4.26 -7.49 -34.02
C GLN A 488 -3.42 -8.54 -34.77
N PRO A 489 -3.70 -8.80 -36.07
CA PRO A 489 -2.80 -9.60 -36.90
C PRO A 489 -1.38 -9.04 -36.81
N PRO A 490 -0.32 -9.86 -36.92
CA PRO A 490 1.06 -9.42 -36.73
C PRO A 490 1.41 -8.32 -37.73
N SER A 491 1.24 -7.07 -37.28
CA SER A 491 1.59 -5.87 -38.04
C SER A 491 3.06 -5.58 -37.82
N ASN A 492 3.75 -5.22 -38.91
CA ASN A 492 5.16 -4.86 -38.89
C ASN A 492 5.42 -3.77 -37.83
N THR A 493 6.58 -3.83 -37.16
CA THR A 493 7.00 -2.87 -36.11
C THR A 493 6.83 -1.40 -36.54
N ILE A 494 7.01 -1.12 -37.83
CA ILE A 494 6.84 0.20 -38.44
C ILE A 494 5.37 0.67 -38.40
N GLN A 495 4.40 -0.22 -38.67
CA GLN A 495 2.97 0.13 -38.64
C GLN A 495 2.50 0.46 -37.22
N LYS A 496 3.01 -0.26 -36.21
CA LYS A 496 2.73 0.03 -34.80
C LYS A 496 3.27 1.40 -34.38
N ILE A 497 4.49 1.73 -34.81
CA ILE A 497 5.11 3.04 -34.54
C ILE A 497 4.34 4.16 -35.27
N LEU A 498 3.92 3.92 -36.51
CA LEU A 498 3.15 4.90 -37.28
C LEU A 498 1.79 5.19 -36.64
N ALA A 499 1.06 4.15 -36.23
CA ALA A 499 -0.22 4.29 -35.53
C ALA A 499 -0.08 5.06 -34.21
N LEU A 500 0.99 4.79 -33.44
CA LEU A 500 1.28 5.52 -32.21
C LEU A 500 1.61 6.99 -32.48
N LYS A 501 2.43 7.26 -33.52
CA LYS A 501 2.81 8.63 -33.89
C LYS A 501 1.60 9.45 -34.33
N GLU A 502 0.70 8.85 -35.10
CA GLU A 502 -0.53 9.53 -35.54
C GLU A 502 -1.46 9.82 -34.36
N ALA A 503 -1.65 8.86 -33.45
CA ALA A 503 -2.43 9.07 -32.23
C ALA A 503 -1.84 10.16 -31.33
N MET A 504 -0.51 10.18 -31.13
CA MET A 504 0.14 11.24 -30.35
C MET A 504 -0.02 12.62 -31.00
N ARG A 505 0.04 12.68 -32.33
CA ARG A 505 -0.19 13.92 -33.08
C ARG A 505 -1.63 14.44 -32.92
N GLU A 506 -2.61 13.53 -32.90
CA GLU A 506 -4.00 13.88 -32.67
C GLU A 506 -4.22 14.41 -31.24
N VAL A 507 -3.63 13.76 -30.24
CA VAL A 507 -3.67 14.22 -28.85
C VAL A 507 -2.98 15.56 -28.68
N GLU A 508 -1.82 15.78 -29.30
CA GLU A 508 -1.11 17.06 -29.27
C GLU A 508 -1.98 18.18 -29.85
N LYS A 509 -2.60 17.94 -31.01
CA LYS A 509 -3.53 18.89 -31.64
C LYS A 509 -4.72 19.20 -30.74
N TYR A 510 -5.28 18.18 -30.06
CA TYR A 510 -6.36 18.37 -29.11
C TYR A 510 -5.93 19.21 -27.90
N LEU A 511 -4.75 18.91 -27.32
CA LEU A 511 -4.20 19.65 -26.18
C LEU A 511 -3.92 21.10 -26.55
N GLN A 512 -3.36 21.34 -27.75
CA GLN A 512 -3.16 22.69 -28.28
C GLN A 512 -4.49 23.44 -28.41
N ASN A 513 -5.53 22.80 -28.95
CA ASN A 513 -6.86 23.41 -29.04
C ASN A 513 -7.44 23.77 -27.65
N VAL A 514 -7.32 22.86 -26.67
CA VAL A 514 -7.76 23.10 -25.30
C VAL A 514 -6.97 24.24 -24.66
N ASN A 515 -5.65 24.28 -24.84
CA ASN A 515 -4.80 25.36 -24.33
C ASN A 515 -5.18 26.70 -24.95
N VAL A 516 -5.45 26.76 -26.24
CA VAL A 516 -5.93 27.98 -26.91
C VAL A 516 -7.28 28.43 -26.34
N VAL A 517 -8.23 27.51 -26.15
CA VAL A 517 -9.52 27.84 -25.52
C VAL A 517 -9.32 28.36 -24.10
N LEU A 518 -8.46 27.73 -23.30
CA LEU A 518 -8.18 28.14 -21.93
C LEU A 518 -7.53 29.54 -21.89
N LEU A 519 -6.61 29.83 -22.81
CA LEU A 519 -5.96 31.13 -22.95
C LEU A 519 -6.95 32.22 -23.39
N LYS A 520 -7.90 31.90 -24.26
CA LYS A 520 -8.99 32.82 -24.64
C LYS A 520 -9.92 33.11 -23.46
N ILE A 521 -10.35 32.08 -22.72
CA ILE A 521 -11.16 32.25 -21.49
C ILE A 521 -10.42 33.09 -20.47
N ARG A 522 -9.13 32.81 -20.27
CA ARG A 522 -8.26 33.57 -19.38
C ARG A 522 -8.16 35.05 -19.81
N SER A 523 -8.03 35.32 -21.11
CA SER A 523 -8.02 36.67 -21.66
C SER A 523 -9.33 37.42 -21.37
N ILE A 524 -10.48 36.76 -21.55
CA ILE A 524 -11.80 37.33 -21.23
C ILE A 524 -11.91 37.65 -19.73
N LEU A 525 -11.46 36.72 -18.86
CA LEU A 525 -11.62 36.82 -17.41
C LEU A 525 -10.68 37.83 -16.74
N LEU A 526 -9.45 37.99 -17.25
CA LEU A 526 -8.47 38.98 -16.78
C LEU A 526 -8.60 40.33 -17.48
N ALA A 527 -9.66 40.55 -18.26
CA ALA A 527 -9.88 41.77 -19.05
C ALA A 527 -8.73 42.11 -20.01
N GLY A 528 -8.15 41.10 -20.66
CA GLY A 528 -7.08 41.27 -21.65
C GLY A 528 -7.48 42.18 -22.82
N HIS A 529 -8.76 42.18 -23.21
CA HIS A 529 -9.37 43.22 -24.04
C HIS A 529 -10.65 43.74 -23.38
N PRO A 530 -10.65 44.98 -22.85
CA PRO A 530 -11.74 45.47 -22.01
C PRO A 530 -13.08 45.55 -22.77
N GLN A 531 -13.08 45.86 -24.07
CA GLN A 531 -14.30 45.96 -24.88
C GLN A 531 -15.06 44.62 -24.98
N VAL A 532 -14.36 43.55 -25.37
CA VAL A 532 -14.95 42.20 -25.50
C VAL A 532 -15.39 41.66 -24.13
N THR A 533 -14.58 41.89 -23.09
CA THR A 533 -14.94 41.49 -21.72
C THR A 533 -16.20 42.22 -21.24
N THR A 534 -16.38 43.51 -21.54
CA THR A 534 -17.60 44.24 -21.16
C THR A 534 -18.85 43.75 -21.88
N GLU A 535 -18.76 43.44 -23.18
CA GLU A 535 -19.89 42.89 -23.94
C GLU A 535 -20.30 41.52 -23.39
N ILE A 536 -19.34 40.63 -23.16
CA ILE A 536 -19.59 39.31 -22.57
C ILE A 536 -20.16 39.44 -21.15
N ALA A 537 -19.65 40.38 -20.34
CA ALA A 537 -20.17 40.64 -19.00
C ALA A 537 -21.62 41.14 -19.02
N LEU A 538 -21.98 42.02 -19.98
CA LEU A 538 -23.36 42.48 -20.16
C LEU A 538 -24.29 41.35 -20.60
N VAL A 539 -23.85 40.47 -21.52
CA VAL A 539 -24.62 39.28 -21.92
C VAL A 539 -24.80 38.32 -20.74
N LEU A 540 -23.76 38.12 -19.93
CA LEU A 540 -23.83 37.31 -18.70
C LEU A 540 -24.80 37.90 -17.67
N LEU A 541 -24.79 39.22 -17.47
CA LEU A 541 -25.71 39.92 -16.58
C LEU A 541 -27.16 39.81 -17.09
N LEU A 542 -27.40 40.02 -18.39
CA LEU A 542 -28.71 39.82 -18.99
C LEU A 542 -29.19 38.37 -18.83
N GLY A 543 -28.33 37.39 -19.12
CA GLY A 543 -28.62 35.97 -18.91
C GLY A 543 -28.97 35.65 -17.46
N SER A 544 -28.24 36.25 -16.51
CA SER A 544 -28.50 36.10 -15.07
C SER A 544 -29.84 36.69 -14.66
N THR A 545 -30.20 37.90 -15.16
CA THR A 545 -31.51 38.51 -14.87
C THR A 545 -32.67 37.67 -15.39
N ILE A 546 -32.54 37.07 -16.58
CA ILE A 546 -33.53 36.15 -17.15
C ILE A 546 -33.67 34.90 -16.28
N LEU A 547 -32.56 34.34 -15.80
CA LEU A 547 -32.54 33.17 -14.92
C LEU A 547 -33.22 33.44 -13.56
N LEU A 548 -33.21 34.69 -13.09
CA LEU A 548 -33.82 35.11 -11.84
C LEU A 548 -35.34 35.36 -12.01
N LEU A 549 -35.75 35.91 -13.15
CA LEU A 549 -37.15 36.20 -13.47
C LEU A 549 -37.95 34.97 -13.90
N VAL A 550 -37.33 34.07 -14.66
CA VAL A 550 -37.99 32.88 -15.24
C VAL A 550 -37.61 31.64 -14.44
N PRO A 551 -38.58 30.86 -13.92
CA PRO A 551 -38.27 29.61 -13.23
C PRO A 551 -37.44 28.68 -14.11
N PHE A 552 -36.36 28.12 -13.56
CA PHE A 552 -35.38 27.28 -14.26
C PHE A 552 -36.01 26.15 -15.11
N LYS A 553 -37.18 25.63 -14.71
CA LYS A 553 -37.91 24.57 -15.42
C LYS A 553 -38.30 24.96 -16.85
N TYR A 554 -38.74 26.20 -17.05
CA TYR A 554 -39.14 26.69 -18.37
C TYR A 554 -37.92 26.95 -19.26
N ILE A 555 -36.83 27.45 -18.68
CA ILE A 555 -35.56 27.65 -19.37
C ILE A 555 -35.00 26.28 -19.81
N LEU A 556 -34.96 25.30 -18.89
CA LEU A 556 -34.48 23.96 -19.18
C LEU A 556 -35.33 23.26 -20.24
N ALA A 557 -36.66 23.38 -20.14
CA ALA A 557 -37.61 22.90 -21.15
C ALA A 557 -37.31 23.51 -22.53
N PHE A 558 -37.14 24.83 -22.61
CA PHE A 558 -36.83 25.52 -23.85
C PHE A 558 -35.47 25.10 -24.45
N VAL A 559 -34.44 24.95 -23.62
CA VAL A 559 -33.11 24.49 -24.08
C VAL A 559 -33.17 23.07 -24.63
N ILE A 560 -33.91 22.17 -23.97
CA ILE A 560 -34.10 20.80 -24.46
C ILE A 560 -34.89 20.79 -25.77
N PHE A 561 -35.96 21.59 -25.87
CA PHE A 561 -36.69 21.77 -27.13
C PHE A 561 -35.77 22.23 -28.26
N ASP A 562 -34.97 23.26 -28.00
CA ASP A 562 -34.03 23.81 -28.97
C ASP A 562 -33.05 22.73 -29.41
N LEU A 563 -32.37 22.07 -28.48
CA LEU A 563 -31.40 21.00 -28.77
C LEU A 563 -31.93 19.90 -29.69
N PHE A 564 -33.17 19.45 -29.47
CA PHE A 564 -33.80 18.39 -30.28
C PHE A 564 -34.36 18.92 -31.60
N THR A 565 -34.65 20.21 -31.74
CA THR A 565 -35.19 20.79 -32.98
C THR A 565 -34.12 21.33 -33.94
N ARG A 566 -32.85 21.40 -33.51
CA ARG A 566 -31.74 21.93 -34.32
C ARG A 566 -31.49 21.20 -35.64
N GLU A 567 -31.79 19.90 -35.69
CA GLU A 567 -31.50 19.06 -36.87
C GLU A 567 -32.68 18.94 -37.83
N LEU A 568 -33.86 19.45 -37.44
CA LEU A 568 -35.04 19.46 -38.30
C LEU A 568 -34.84 20.41 -39.49
N GLU A 569 -35.28 19.97 -40.68
CA GLU A 569 -35.00 20.65 -41.95
C GLU A 569 -35.41 22.12 -41.97
N PHE A 570 -36.52 22.47 -41.31
CA PHE A 570 -37.06 23.84 -41.28
C PHE A 570 -36.24 24.82 -40.42
N ARG A 571 -35.50 24.35 -39.41
CA ARG A 571 -34.68 25.20 -38.51
C ARG A 571 -33.18 25.05 -38.73
N ARG A 572 -32.76 23.99 -39.40
CA ARG A 572 -31.35 23.67 -39.62
C ARG A 572 -30.56 24.83 -40.25
N GLN A 573 -31.12 25.51 -41.25
CA GLN A 573 -30.47 26.66 -41.89
C GLN A 573 -30.25 27.83 -40.92
N MET A 574 -31.27 28.14 -40.09
CA MET A 574 -31.19 29.20 -39.08
C MET A 574 -30.16 28.86 -37.99
N VAL A 575 -30.11 27.60 -37.56
CA VAL A 575 -29.16 27.13 -36.54
C VAL A 575 -27.73 27.15 -37.07
N ILE A 576 -27.51 26.74 -38.33
CA ILE A 576 -26.19 26.82 -38.97
C ILE A 576 -25.72 28.28 -39.03
N ALA A 577 -26.58 29.20 -39.46
CA ALA A 577 -26.26 30.64 -39.51
C ALA A 577 -25.96 31.23 -38.13
N PHE A 578 -26.72 30.82 -37.10
CA PHE A 578 -26.46 31.25 -35.73
C PHE A 578 -25.14 30.70 -35.17
N MET A 579 -24.85 29.41 -35.43
CA MET A 579 -23.61 28.78 -35.00
C MET A 579 -22.38 29.34 -35.73
N SER A 580 -22.51 29.70 -37.02
CA SER A 580 -21.43 30.37 -37.75
C SER A 580 -21.16 31.76 -37.18
N PHE A 581 -22.21 32.53 -36.85
CA PHE A 581 -22.05 33.81 -36.17
C PHE A 581 -21.33 33.68 -34.81
N LEU A 582 -21.75 32.73 -33.96
CA LEU A 582 -21.07 32.48 -32.68
C LEU A 582 -19.61 32.06 -32.86
N LYS A 583 -19.33 31.26 -33.90
CA LYS A 583 -17.98 30.82 -34.24
C LYS A 583 -17.11 31.98 -34.68
N GLU A 584 -17.63 32.88 -35.52
CA GLU A 584 -16.94 34.10 -35.96
C GLU A 584 -16.62 35.00 -34.75
N GLN A 585 -17.59 35.19 -33.85
CA GLN A 585 -17.37 35.95 -32.61
C GLN A 585 -16.32 35.28 -31.70
N TRP A 586 -16.31 33.95 -31.60
CA TRP A 586 -15.32 33.20 -30.82
C TRP A 586 -13.91 33.25 -31.44
N GLU A 587 -13.81 33.22 -32.76
CA GLU A 587 -12.54 33.34 -33.47
C GLU A 587 -11.94 34.75 -33.31
N ALA A 588 -12.78 35.79 -33.28
CA ALA A 588 -12.39 37.18 -33.06
C ALA A 588 -11.79 37.46 -31.67
N VAL A 589 -12.02 36.59 -30.65
CA VAL A 589 -11.41 36.74 -29.33
C VAL A 589 -9.91 36.38 -29.39
N PRO A 590 -8.99 37.31 -29.08
CA PRO A 590 -7.55 37.04 -29.08
C PRO A 590 -7.12 36.23 -27.86
N ALA A 591 -6.19 35.29 -28.07
CA ALA A 591 -5.60 34.49 -27.01
C ALA A 591 -4.59 35.33 -26.20
N ALA A 592 -4.53 35.13 -24.88
CA ALA A 592 -3.55 35.79 -24.03
C ALA A 592 -2.11 35.48 -24.53
N PRO A 593 -1.23 36.48 -24.65
CA PRO A 593 0.14 36.26 -25.13
C PRO A 593 0.91 35.38 -24.15
N VAL A 594 1.48 34.29 -24.67
CA VAL A 594 2.31 33.37 -23.89
C VAL A 594 3.77 33.66 -24.22
N VAL A 595 4.50 34.22 -23.25
CA VAL A 595 5.95 34.37 -23.35
C VAL A 595 6.58 33.11 -22.81
N VAL A 596 7.18 32.31 -23.70
CA VAL A 596 7.99 31.15 -23.31
C VAL A 596 9.36 31.70 -22.91
N LEU A 597 9.59 31.86 -21.62
CA LEU A 597 10.91 32.24 -21.12
C LEU A 597 11.89 31.08 -21.37
N PRO A 598 13.11 31.36 -21.85
CA PRO A 598 14.14 30.34 -21.95
C PRO A 598 14.41 29.74 -20.58
N PHE A 599 14.75 28.46 -20.55
CA PHE A 599 15.09 27.74 -19.32
C PHE A 599 16.31 28.41 -18.68
N GLU A 600 16.13 29.10 -17.55
CA GLU A 600 17.23 29.63 -16.75
C GLU A 600 17.86 28.49 -15.95
N ASP A 601 19.05 28.06 -16.38
CA ASP A 601 19.95 27.30 -15.53
C ASP A 601 20.26 28.16 -14.29
N LYS A 602 19.88 27.67 -13.11
CA LYS A 602 20.01 28.38 -11.82
C LYS A 602 21.45 28.82 -11.48
N GLU A 603 22.46 28.36 -12.22
CA GLU A 603 23.84 28.81 -12.09
C GLU A 603 24.05 30.23 -12.64
N SER A 604 23.34 30.63 -13.71
CA SER A 604 23.51 31.94 -14.37
C SER A 604 22.85 33.11 -13.63
N ALA A 605 21.85 32.86 -12.78
CA ALA A 605 21.18 33.89 -11.98
C ALA A 605 22.09 34.48 -10.88
N THR A 606 23.14 33.76 -10.48
CA THR A 606 24.11 34.24 -9.48
C THR A 606 25.11 35.22 -10.08
N GLU A 607 25.46 35.07 -11.36
CA GLU A 607 26.39 35.97 -12.05
C GLU A 607 25.73 37.31 -12.40
N GLN A 608 24.44 37.32 -12.78
CA GLN A 608 23.74 38.56 -13.10
C GLN A 608 23.43 39.42 -11.86
N LYS A 609 23.13 38.82 -10.70
CA LYS A 609 22.99 39.59 -9.45
C LYS A 609 24.30 40.30 -9.05
N THR A 610 25.44 39.68 -9.33
CA THR A 610 26.76 40.27 -9.02
C THR A 610 27.11 41.45 -9.94
N GLN A 611 26.54 41.53 -11.15
CA GLN A 611 26.76 42.65 -12.07
C GLN A 611 25.80 43.83 -11.82
N VAL A 612 24.56 43.59 -11.39
CA VAL A 612 23.58 44.66 -11.11
C VAL A 612 23.95 45.46 -9.84
N GLU A 613 24.63 44.85 -8.88
CA GLU A 613 25.10 45.55 -7.66
C GLU A 613 26.33 46.46 -7.88
N LYS A 614 27.03 46.36 -9.03
CA LYS A 614 28.22 47.17 -9.32
C LYS A 614 27.96 48.47 -10.11
N VAL A 615 26.73 48.74 -10.56
CA VAL A 615 26.42 49.87 -11.49
C VAL A 615 25.58 51.00 -10.87
N LYS A 616 25.46 51.09 -9.54
CA LYS A 616 24.90 52.28 -8.85
C LYS A 616 25.77 52.59 -7.64
N PRO A 617 26.51 53.72 -7.62
CA PRO A 617 25.88 55.02 -7.39
C PRO A 617 26.59 56.22 -8.05
N GLU A 618 25.88 57.09 -8.77
CA GLU A 618 26.15 58.54 -8.78
C GLU A 618 25.05 59.30 -9.52
N ARG A 619 24.79 60.52 -9.04
CA ARG A 619 23.85 61.55 -9.54
C ARG A 619 22.39 61.42 -9.17
N THR A 620 22.04 62.03 -8.04
CA THR A 620 21.01 63.09 -8.03
C THR A 620 21.20 64.02 -6.83
N GLN A 621 21.91 65.12 -7.06
CA GLN A 621 21.83 66.38 -6.31
C GLN A 621 21.52 67.50 -7.31
N SER A 622 20.81 68.53 -6.84
CA SER A 622 20.27 69.73 -7.53
C SER A 622 18.86 69.54 -8.13
N ARG A 623 17.80 70.05 -7.48
CA ARG A 623 17.30 71.45 -7.34
C ARG A 623 16.72 72.01 -8.65
N SER A 624 15.38 72.00 -8.75
CA SER A 624 14.50 73.18 -8.70
C SER A 624 13.05 72.72 -8.81
#